data_AF-C1MKK0-F1
#
_entry.id   AF-C1MKK0-F1
#
_cell.length_a   1.000
_cell.length_b   1.000
_cell.length_c   1.000
_cell.angle_alpha   90.00
_cell.angle_beta   90.00
_cell.angle_gamma   90.00
#
_symmetry.space_group_name_H-M   'P 1'
#
loop_
_entity.id
_entity.type
_entity.pdbx_description
1 polymer ?
#
loop_
_entity_poly.entity_id
_entity_poly.type
_entity_poly.pdbx_seq_one_letter_code
_entity_poly.pdbx_strand_id
1 'polypeptide(L)' 'MLSDFTAAFEISQLLECGLDKECLSILVALCENEINSEALVTVVYELRREAAVFRGELN' A
#
# COMPACT_ATOMS: atom_id res chain seq x y z
N MET A 1 14.64 12.01 7.49
CA MET A 1 13.40 11.63 6.82
C MET A 1 13.43 10.12 6.60
N LEU A 2 13.03 9.40 7.64
CA LEU A 2 13.02 7.93 7.81
C LEU A 2 12.34 7.57 9.15
N SER A 3 12.20 8.54 10.05
CA SER A 3 11.45 8.44 11.32
C SER A 3 9.97 8.12 11.14
N ASP A 4 9.35 8.46 10.00
CA ASP A 4 7.91 8.26 9.78
C ASP A 4 7.58 6.84 9.28
N PHE A 5 8.53 6.14 8.64
CA PHE A 5 8.28 4.81 8.08
C PHE A 5 7.94 3.78 9.15
N THR A 6 8.65 3.80 10.29
CA THR A 6 8.38 2.87 11.39
C THR A 6 6.98 3.08 11.97
N ALA A 7 6.57 4.34 12.17
CA ALA A 7 5.24 4.67 12.66
C ALA A 7 4.15 4.27 11.65
N ALA A 8 4.35 4.56 10.36
CA ALA A 8 3.43 4.14 9.30
C ALA A 8 3.32 2.60 9.23
N PHE A 9 4.42 1.89 9.43
CA PHE A 9 4.43 0.43 9.42
C PHE A 9 3.68 -0.13 10.63
N GLU A 10 3.94 0.37 11.84
CA GLU A 10 3.21 -0.03 13.04
C GLU A 10 1.70 0.23 12.91
N ILE A 11 1.31 1.39 12.40
CA ILE A 11 -0.10 1.72 12.12
C ILE A 11 -0.69 0.74 11.10
N SER A 12 0.03 0.40 10.02
CA SER A 12 -0.45 -0.55 9.01
C SER A 12 -0.66 -1.96 9.56
N GLN A 13 0.14 -2.39 10.54
CA GLN A 13 -0.04 -3.67 11.22
C GLN A 13 -1.21 -3.62 12.20
N LEU A 14 -1.34 -2.52 12.97
CA LEU A 14 -2.44 -2.31 13.91
C LEU A 14 -3.82 -2.29 13.23
N LEU A 15 -3.89 -1.74 12.02
CA LEU A 15 -5.10 -1.68 11.21
C LEU A 15 -5.28 -2.90 10.29
N GLU A 16 -4.40 -3.90 10.39
CA GLU A 16 -4.44 -5.12 9.57
C GLU A 16 -4.52 -4.84 8.06
N CYS A 17 -3.83 -3.79 7.57
CA CYS A 17 -3.86 -3.37 6.17
C CYS A 17 -3.27 -4.41 5.19
N GLY A 18 -2.62 -5.46 5.70
CA GLY A 18 -1.97 -6.48 4.89
C GLY A 18 -0.91 -5.91 3.96
N LEU A 19 -0.16 -4.91 4.44
CA LEU A 19 0.99 -4.32 3.73
C LEU A 19 2.28 -4.90 4.30
N ASP A 20 3.14 -5.40 3.42
CA ASP A 20 4.52 -5.67 3.78
C ASP A 20 5.35 -4.38 3.75
N LYS A 21 6.59 -4.47 4.26
CA LYS A 21 7.49 -3.31 4.34
C LYS A 21 7.86 -2.74 2.97
N GLU A 22 7.94 -3.58 1.95
CA GLU A 22 8.33 -3.16 0.60
C GLU A 22 7.20 -2.34 -0.05
N CYS A 23 5.97 -2.85 -0.01
CA CYS A 23 4.77 -2.15 -0.46
C CYS A 23 4.60 -0.82 0.27
N LEU A 24 4.75 -0.80 1.60
CA LEU A 24 4.61 0.43 2.35
C LEU A 24 5.68 1.46 1.98
N SER A 25 6.92 1.03 1.72
CA SER A 25 8.02 1.91 1.33
C SER A 25 7.73 2.60 0.01
N ILE A 26 7.21 1.84 -0.96
CA ILE A 26 6.77 2.36 -2.26
C ILE A 26 5.64 3.37 -2.08
N LEU A 27 4.62 3.07 -1.27
CA LEU A 27 3.49 3.98 -1.04
C LEU A 27 3.94 5.30 -0.38
N VAL A 28 4.82 5.23 0.62
CA VAL A 28 5.38 6.42 1.28
C VAL A 28 6.16 7.27 0.27
N ALA A 29 7.03 6.66 -0.53
CA ALA A 29 7.77 7.37 -1.56
C ALA A 29 6.83 8.02 -2.59
N LEU A 30 5.76 7.34 -3.01
CA LEU A 30 4.78 7.91 -3.96
C LEU A 30 4.04 9.10 -3.34
N CYS A 31 3.65 9.02 -2.06
CA CYS A 31 3.04 10.14 -1.34
C CYS A 31 3.98 11.35 -1.18
N GLU A 32 5.28 11.12 -0.96
CA GLU A 32 6.29 12.18 -0.88
C GLU A 32 6.52 12.91 -2.22
N ASN A 33 6.16 12.29 -3.35
CA ASN A 33 6.29 12.88 -4.69
C ASN A 33 5.05 13.70 -5.14
N GLU A 34 4.21 14.15 -4.20
CA GLU A 34 2.97 14.91 -4.46
C GLU A 34 2.01 14.21 -5.44
N ILE A 35 2.09 12.87 -5.54
CA ILE A 35 1.18 12.09 -6.36
C ILE A 35 -0.21 12.18 -5.74
N ASN A 36 -1.24 12.35 -6.58
CA ASN A 36 -2.62 12.35 -6.14
C ASN A 36 -2.93 11.05 -5.37
N SER A 37 -3.16 11.19 -4.06
CA SER A 37 -3.42 10.08 -3.15
C SER A 37 -4.66 9.28 -3.51
N GLU A 38 -5.68 9.92 -4.11
CA GLU A 38 -6.89 9.25 -4.58
C GLU A 38 -6.60 8.34 -5.77
N ALA A 39 -5.81 8.83 -6.74
CA ALA A 39 -5.38 8.02 -7.87
C ALA A 39 -4.48 6.85 -7.42
N LEU A 40 -3.60 7.07 -6.44
CA LEU A 40 -2.75 6.03 -5.87
C LEU A 40 -3.58 4.93 -5.20
N VAL A 41 -4.62 5.29 -4.44
CA VAL A 41 -5.54 4.33 -3.81
C VAL A 41 -6.24 3.49 -4.89
N THR A 42 -6.73 4.11 -5.96
CA THR A 42 -7.36 3.38 -7.08
C THR A 42 -6.39 2.37 -7.68
N VAL A 43 -5.16 2.77 -7.99
CA VAL A 43 -4.15 1.87 -8.58
C VAL A 43 -3.84 0.69 -7.65
N VAL A 44 -3.62 0.94 -6.36
CA VAL A 44 -3.33 -0.14 -5.39
C VAL A 44 -4.51 -1.10 -5.25
N TYR A 45 -5.73 -0.59 -5.25
CA TYR A 45 -6.94 -1.41 -5.19
C TYR A 45 -7.07 -2.31 -6.43
N GLU A 46 -6.91 -1.76 -7.62
CA GLU A 46 -6.96 -2.51 -8.88
C GLU A 46 -5.87 -3.59 -8.95
N LEU A 47 -4.63 -3.26 -8.57
CA LEU A 47 -3.52 -4.22 -8.53
C LEU A 47 -3.80 -5.37 -7.55
N ARG A 48 -4.34 -5.06 -6.37
CA ARG A 48 -4.72 -6.10 -5.39
C ARG A 48 -5.83 -7.00 -5.93
N ARG A 49 -6.84 -6.42 -6.60
CA ARG A 49 -7.93 -7.18 -7.23
C ARG A 49 -7.41 -8.08 -8.33
N GLU A 50 -6.62 -7.55 -9.27
CA GLU A 50 -6.04 -8.32 -10.37
C GLU A 50 -5.12 -9.44 -9.86
N ALA A 51 -4.32 -9.17 -8.83
CA ALA A 51 -3.47 -10.19 -8.22
C ALA A 51 -4.30 -11.30 -7.54
N ALA A 52 -5.43 -10.97 -6.91
CA ALA A 52 -6.35 -11.96 -6.34
C ALA A 52 -7.04 -12.80 -7.43
N VAL A 53 -7.44 -12.18 -8.56
CA VAL A 53 -7.94 -12.91 -9.74
C VAL A 53 -6.86 -13.85 -10.28
N PHE A 54 -5.62 -13.37 -10.43
CA PHE A 54 -4.51 -14.18 -10.91
C PHE A 54 -4.20 -15.37 -9.98
N ARG A 55 -4.35 -15.19 -8.67
CA ARG A 55 -4.19 -16.26 -7.67
C ARG A 55 -5.41 -17.19 -7.57
N GLY A 56 -6.51 -16.92 -8.26
CA GLY A 56 -7.74 -17.71 -8.19
C GLY A 56 -8.49 -17.56 -6.86
N GLU A 57 -8.28 -16.45 -6.14
CA GLU A 57 -8.91 -16.16 -4.84
C GLU A 57 -10.31 -15.55 -5.00
N LEU A 58 -10.63 -15.04 -6.19
CA LEU A 58 -11.95 -14.49 -6.54
C LEU A 58 -12.66 -15.47 -7.48
N ASN A 59 -13.53 -16.31 -6.90
CA ASN A 59 -14.43 -17.23 -7.63
C ASN A 59 -15.84 -16.64 -7.73
#